data_AF-A0AAD1ZP04-F1
#
_entry.id   AF-A0AAD1ZP04-F1
#
_cell.length_a   1.000
_cell.length_b   1.000
_cell.length_c   1.000
_cell.angle_alpha   90.00
_cell.angle_beta   90.00
_cell.angle_gamma   90.00
#
_symmetry.space_group_name_H-M   'P 1'
#
loop_
_entity.id
_entity.type
_entity.pdbx_description
1 polymer ?
#
loop_
_entity_poly.entity_id
_entity_poly.type
_entity_poly.pdbx_seq_one_letter_code
_entity_poly.pdbx_strand_id
1 'polypeptide(L)'
;MLRRLKKDTVKNIPPMTEILVPVELLSIQVEYYHTLLTKNYQILRYVGKGELVKSMLNVVAQLRNVCNHPYLIPGTEPDSGSVEFFHEMQIKGFSKTHSAAFYA
;
A
#
# COMPACT_ATOMS: atom_id res chain seq x y z
N MET A 1 -36.30 3.14 5.65
CA MET A 1 -35.02 2.47 5.30
C MET A 1 -35.34 1.11 4.68
N LEU A 2 -34.79 0.78 3.51
CA LEU A 2 -35.08 -0.47 2.80
C LEU A 2 -33.82 -1.34 2.74
N ARG A 3 -33.88 -2.55 3.32
CA ARG A 3 -32.83 -3.57 3.23
C ARG A 3 -33.41 -4.80 2.55
N ARG A 4 -32.83 -5.22 1.43
CA ARG A 4 -33.17 -6.47 0.72
C ARG A 4 -31.92 -7.32 0.59
N LEU A 5 -32.04 -8.63 0.78
CA LEU A 5 -30.92 -9.55 0.61
C LEU A 5 -30.89 -10.04 -0.83
N LYS A 6 -29.70 -10.34 -1.36
CA LYS A 6 -29.53 -10.89 -2.73
C LYS A 6 -30.40 -12.13 -2.97
N LYS A 7 -30.54 -12.99 -1.95
CA LYS A 7 -31.42 -14.17 -1.93
C LYS A 7 -32.91 -13.85 -2.16
N ASP A 8 -33.36 -12.66 -1.77
CA ASP A 8 -34.77 -12.28 -1.77
C ASP A 8 -35.18 -11.53 -3.06
N THR A 9 -34.25 -11.25 -3.97
CA THR A 9 -34.53 -10.33 -5.10
C THR A 9 -33.93 -10.75 -6.45
N VAL A 10 -32.86 -11.55 -6.51
CA VAL A 10 -32.19 -11.82 -7.80
C VAL A 10 -31.91 -13.31 -8.03
N LYS A 11 -32.39 -13.83 -9.17
CA LYS A 11 -32.31 -15.26 -9.52
C LYS A 11 -31.12 -15.64 -10.43
N ASN A 12 -30.47 -14.67 -11.08
CA ASN A 12 -29.44 -14.90 -12.12
C ASN A 12 -28.08 -14.21 -11.85
N ILE A 13 -27.74 -13.90 -10.60
CA ILE A 13 -26.41 -13.36 -10.26
C ILE A 13 -25.49 -14.52 -9.85
N PRO A 14 -24.32 -14.69 -10.49
CA PRO A 14 -23.32 -15.66 -10.04
C PRO A 14 -22.93 -15.47 -8.57
N PRO A 15 -22.58 -16.54 -7.85
CA PRO A 15 -22.14 -16.43 -6.47
C PRO A 15 -20.90 -15.55 -6.36
N MET A 16 -20.82 -14.77 -5.28
CA MET A 16 -19.62 -14.01 -4.96
C MET A 16 -18.56 -14.99 -4.44
N THR A 17 -17.45 -15.06 -5.14
CA THR A 17 -16.25 -15.78 -4.68
C THR A 17 -15.28 -14.77 -4.09
N GLU A 18 -14.91 -14.94 -2.83
CA GLU A 18 -13.86 -14.18 -2.17
C GLU A 18 -12.62 -15.07 -2.04
N ILE A 19 -11.49 -14.59 -2.54
CA ILE A 19 -10.21 -15.30 -2.51
C ILE A 19 -9.20 -14.40 -1.80
N LEU A 20 -8.58 -14.92 -0.74
CA LEU A 20 -7.48 -14.24 -0.06
C LEU A 20 -6.18 -14.59 -0.76
N VAL A 21 -5.52 -13.60 -1.35
CA VAL A 21 -4.23 -13.75 -2.00
C VAL A 21 -3.15 -13.22 -1.04
N PRO A 22 -2.37 -14.09 -0.38
CA PRO A 22 -1.24 -13.64 0.44
C PRO A 22 -0.15 -13.10 -0.47
N VAL A 23 0.48 -12.00 -0.06
CA VAL A 23 1.52 -11.31 -0.83
C VAL A 23 2.68 -10.95 0.10
N GLU A 24 3.90 -11.12 -0.39
CA GLU A 24 5.12 -10.72 0.30
C GLU A 24 5.40 -9.22 0.14
N LEU A 25 6.04 -8.62 1.14
CA LEU A 25 6.48 -7.23 1.08
C LEU A 25 7.77 -7.13 0.26
N LEU A 26 7.89 -6.07 -0.53
CA LEU A 26 9.15 -5.74 -1.21
C LEU A 26 10.19 -5.25 -0.22
N SER A 27 11.47 -5.38 -0.58
CA SER A 27 12.61 -4.95 0.25
C SER A 27 12.46 -3.52 0.79
N ILE A 28 12.03 -2.57 -0.06
CA ILE A 28 11.80 -1.18 0.35
C ILE A 28 10.64 -1.04 1.35
N GLN A 29 9.58 -1.83 1.20
CA GLN A 29 8.46 -1.85 2.14
C GLN A 29 8.89 -2.46 3.47
N VAL A 30 9.68 -3.53 3.45
CA VAL A 30 10.26 -4.17 4.65
C VAL A 30 11.10 -3.15 5.44
N GLU A 31 11.97 -2.40 4.76
CA GLU A 31 12.80 -1.36 5.38
C GLU A 31 11.96 -0.27 6.07
N TYR A 32 10.97 0.29 5.37
CA TYR A 32 10.06 1.28 5.96
C TYR A 32 9.22 0.70 7.10
N TYR A 33 8.77 -0.55 6.98
CA TYR A 33 7.98 -1.24 7.99
C TYR A 33 8.77 -1.42 9.28
N HIS A 34 10.02 -1.88 9.20
CA HIS A 34 10.91 -2.01 10.35
C HIS A 34 11.22 -0.64 10.99
N THR A 35 11.48 0.38 10.17
CA THR A 35 11.82 1.72 10.66
C THR A 35 10.63 2.36 11.38
N LEU A 36 9.40 2.16 10.90
CA LEU A 36 8.18 2.61 11.56
C LEU A 36 7.91 1.87 12.88
N LEU A 37 8.11 0.55 12.92
CA LEU A 37 7.89 -0.26 14.14
C LEU A 37 8.86 0.09 15.27
N THR A 38 10.12 0.32 14.93
CA THR A 38 11.17 0.67 15.90
C THR A 38 11.06 2.11 16.40
N LYS A 39 10.07 2.88 15.92
CA LYS A 39 9.90 4.32 16.21
C LYS A 39 11.17 5.13 15.94
N ASN A 40 12.02 4.67 15.02
CA ASN A 40 13.22 5.38 14.64
C ASN A 40 12.88 6.47 13.61
N TYR A 41 12.12 7.46 14.07
CA TYR A 41 11.61 8.55 13.24
C TYR A 41 12.71 9.45 12.68
N GLN A 42 13.93 9.37 13.22
CA GLN A 42 15.08 10.10 12.69
C GLN A 42 15.49 9.55 11.33
N ILE A 43 15.56 8.23 11.16
CA ILE A 43 15.89 7.61 9.87
C ILE A 43 14.83 7.97 8.81
N LEU A 44 13.54 7.97 9.17
CA LEU A 44 12.47 8.36 8.25
C LEU A 44 12.53 9.84 7.81
N ARG A 45 13.07 10.72 8.65
CA ARG A 45 13.32 12.14 8.30
C ARG A 45 14.51 12.34 7.36
N TYR A 46 15.41 11.37 7.27
CA TYR A 46 16.51 11.41 6.32
C TYR A 46 16.14 10.75 4.98
N VAL A 47 15.22 9.79 5.01
CA VAL A 47 14.68 9.17 3.80
C VAL A 47 13.61 10.05 3.13
N GLY A 48 12.91 10.90 3.91
CA GLY A 48 11.99 11.91 3.39
C GLY A 48 12.47 13.34 3.60
N LYS A 49 12.58 14.13 2.54
CA LYS A 49 13.12 15.51 2.59
C LYS A 49 12.24 16.49 3.40
N GLY A 50 12.42 16.50 4.71
CA GLY A 50 12.32 17.70 5.55
C GLY A 50 10.94 18.31 5.80
N GLU A 51 9.86 17.89 5.14
CA GLU A 51 8.52 18.28 5.59
C GLU A 51 8.25 17.63 6.94
N LEU A 52 7.75 18.42 7.90
CA LEU A 52 7.26 17.94 9.19
C LEU A 52 6.27 16.81 8.91
N VAL A 53 6.77 15.58 8.93
CA VAL A 53 5.97 14.38 8.74
C VAL A 53 4.86 14.49 9.75
N LYS A 54 3.65 14.83 9.27
CA LYS A 54 2.44 15.02 10.07
C LYS A 54 2.47 13.95 11.13
N SER A 55 2.59 14.40 12.37
CA SER A 55 2.95 13.60 13.55
C SER A 55 2.54 12.15 13.36
N MET A 56 3.50 11.22 13.36
CA MET A 56 3.27 9.78 13.25
C MET A 56 2.58 9.22 14.51
N LEU A 57 1.51 9.88 14.98
CA LEU A 57 0.66 9.49 16.09
C LEU A 57 -0.07 8.20 15.77
N ASN A 58 -0.43 7.99 14.49
CA ASN A 58 -1.10 6.79 14.03
C ASN A 58 -0.15 5.88 13.24
N VAL A 59 0.66 5.12 13.97
CA VAL A 59 1.61 4.14 13.40
C VAL A 59 0.87 3.08 12.57
N VAL A 60 -0.32 2.64 12.99
CA VAL A 60 -1.09 1.60 12.28
C VAL A 60 -1.52 2.08 10.89
N ALA A 61 -1.94 3.35 10.76
CA ALA A 61 -2.28 3.91 9.46
C ALA A 61 -1.04 3.97 8.52
N GLN A 62 0.13 4.30 9.05
CA GLN A 62 1.35 4.37 8.24
C GLN A 62 1.85 2.99 7.82
N LEU A 63 1.77 1.98 8.70
CA LEU A 63 2.08 0.60 8.33
C LEU A 63 1.16 0.12 7.20
N ARG A 64 -0.13 0.50 7.22
CA ARG A 64 -1.06 0.20 6.12
C ARG A 64 -0.65 0.88 4.82
N ASN A 65 -0.18 2.13 4.87
CA ASN A 65 0.33 2.84 3.70
C ASN A 65 1.52 2.11 3.08
N VAL A 66 2.52 1.72 3.89
CA VAL A 66 3.70 0.95 3.43
C VAL A 66 3.29 -0.32 2.72
N CYS A 67 2.40 -1.13 3.31
CA CYS A 67 1.97 -2.40 2.72
C CYS A 67 1.24 -2.20 1.38
N ASN A 68 0.55 -1.08 1.20
CA ASN A 68 -0.11 -0.78 -0.07
C ASN A 68 0.88 -0.24 -1.10
N HIS A 69 1.67 0.77 -0.73
CA HIS A 69 2.67 1.38 -1.60
C HIS A 69 3.63 2.26 -0.78
N PRO A 70 4.96 2.05 -0.87
CA PRO A 70 5.93 2.75 -0.03
C PRO A 70 5.88 4.27 -0.22
N TYR A 71 5.59 4.75 -1.44
CA TYR A 71 5.55 6.18 -1.77
C TYR A 71 4.33 6.94 -1.23
N LEU A 72 3.39 6.25 -0.57
CA LEU A 72 2.32 6.92 0.17
C LEU A 72 2.80 7.53 1.49
N ILE A 73 4.05 7.24 1.91
CA ILE A 73 4.68 7.94 3.01
C ILE A 73 5.20 9.29 2.52
N PRO A 74 4.85 10.41 3.19
CA PRO A 74 5.38 11.73 2.85
C PRO A 74 6.92 11.75 2.77
N GLY A 75 7.44 12.33 1.70
CA GLY A 75 8.87 12.50 1.46
C GLY A 75 9.58 11.32 0.81
N THR A 76 8.93 10.17 0.66
CA THR A 76 9.56 8.99 0.02
C THR A 76 9.45 8.99 -1.51
N GLU A 77 8.51 9.75 -2.08
CA GLU A 77 8.36 9.91 -3.52
C GLU A 77 9.48 10.81 -4.09
N PRO A 78 10.09 10.45 -5.24
CA PRO A 78 11.08 11.28 -5.90
C PRO A 78 10.48 12.57 -6.50
N ASP A 79 11.16 13.70 -6.29
CA ASP A 79 10.72 15.03 -6.72
C ASP A 79 10.77 15.24 -8.25
N SER A 80 11.51 14.39 -8.97
CA SER A 80 11.77 14.54 -10.41
C SER A 80 12.01 13.19 -11.08
N GLY A 81 11.47 13.03 -12.27
CA GLY A 81 11.65 11.83 -13.09
C GLY A 81 10.97 11.99 -14.45
N SER A 82 11.25 11.07 -15.37
CA SER A 82 10.47 10.97 -16.60
C SER A 82 9.11 10.33 -16.32
N VAL A 83 8.15 10.48 -17.22
CA VAL A 83 6.81 9.88 -17.07
C VAL A 83 6.92 8.35 -16.99
N GLU A 84 7.84 7.77 -17.76
CA GLU A 84 8.13 6.34 -17.77
C GLU A 84 8.70 5.87 -16.43
N PHE A 85 9.60 6.66 -15.84
CA PHE A 85 10.16 6.37 -14.52
C PHE A 85 9.07 6.34 -13.44
N PHE A 86 8.16 7.32 -13.43
CA PHE A 86 7.05 7.34 -12.47
C PHE A 86 6.08 6.16 -12.68
N HIS A 87 5.81 5.78 -13.93
CA HIS A 87 4.96 4.65 -14.24
C HIS A 87 5.57 3.32 -13.78
N GLU A 88 6.86 3.12 -14.07
CA GLU A 88 7.62 1.95 -13.63
C GLU A 88 7.66 1.88 -12.11
N MET A 89 7.86 3.02 -11.45
CA MET A 89 7.86 3.14 -10.00
C MET A 89 6.51 2.76 -9.38
N GLN A 90 5.38 3.19 -9.96
CA GLN A 90 4.04 2.82 -9.49
C GLN A 90 3.77 1.32 -9.63
N ILE A 91 4.23 0.72 -10.74
CA ILE A 91 4.04 -0.72 -10.99
C ILE A 91 4.91 -1.55 -10.06
N LYS A 92 6.19 -1.17 -9.91
CA LYS A 92 7.17 -1.91 -9.10
C LYS A 92 7.00 -1.68 -7.61
N GLY A 93 6.54 -0.50 -7.18
CA GLY A 93 6.33 -0.17 -5.77
C GLY A 93 5.14 -0.89 -5.12
N PHE A 94 4.27 -1.51 -5.91
CA PHE A 94 3.09 -2.19 -5.41
C PHE A 94 3.38 -3.67 -5.10
N SER A 95 3.43 -4.04 -3.82
CA SER A 95 3.55 -5.45 -3.37
C SER A 95 2.65 -6.42 -4.15
N LYS A 96 1.42 -6.00 -4.44
CA LYS A 96 0.40 -6.88 -5.02
C LYS A 96 0.56 -7.14 -6.52
N THR A 97 1.41 -6.40 -7.25
CA THR A 97 1.65 -6.67 -8.68
C THR A 97 2.46 -7.96 -8.87
N HIS A 98 3.39 -8.27 -7.96
CA HIS A 98 4.22 -9.46 -8.06
C HIS A 98 3.43 -10.76 -7.88
N SER A 99 2.39 -10.79 -7.04
CA SER A 99 1.60 -11.99 -6.80
C SER A 99 0.50 -12.21 -7.84
N ALA A 100 -0.10 -11.16 -8.39
CA ALA A 100 -1.16 -11.29 -9.40
C ALA A 100 -0.68 -12.01 -10.68
N ALA A 101 0.62 -11.92 -11.00
CA ALA A 101 1.23 -12.60 -12.15
C ALA A 101 1.36 -14.13 -12.00
N PHE A 102 1.29 -14.67 -10.78
CA PHE A 102 1.41 -16.12 -10.55
C PHE A 102 0.06 -16.85 -10.44
N TYR A 103 -1.05 -16.12 -10.39
CA TYR A 103 -2.40 -16.68 -10.20
C TYR A 103 -3.35 -16.43 -11.39
N ALA A 104 -2.83 -15.96 -12.53
CA ALA A 104 -3.55 -15.85 -13.81
C ALA A 104 -3.00 -16.87 -14.81
#